data_AF-A0A6B3G6F2-F1
#
_entry.id   AF-A0A6B3G6F2-F1
#
_cell.length_a   1.000
_cell.length_b   1.000
_cell.length_c   1.000
_cell.angle_alpha   90.00
_cell.angle_beta   90.00
_cell.angle_gamma   90.00
#
_symmetry.space_group_name_H-M   'P 1'
#
loop_
_entity.id
_entity.type
_entity.pdbx_description
1 polymer ?
#
loop_
_entity_poly.entity_id
_entity_poly.type
_entity_poly.pdbx_seq_one_letter_code
_entity_poly.pdbx_strand_id
1 'polypeptide(L)'
;GLLHATVYAGDDRTGTGPDTASLELWQGLGVPMELTVEDNWWPKSVDDDGGDGPVGPCGPDSEIFFWSGDGPPQSTPTRDDRWVEVWNHVTMTHRRHGDGSLVPLPQRNVDTGLGLERLAALLQGKPSVFACDVFDPWRRLVPPLWPLEEPDLRLVSDHLRSAVVVLGDGVRPSNTGRGYVLRRLVRRVLTVLWRQDASRSLGDLPEDLVRHTLDHFHQDVRPGDVLRTLLDEERRFGRLLDRGRGVLARPRFQGPLTEEDFHYLHDTHGLPRDLVTSLRP
;
A
#
# COMPACT_ATOMS: atom_id res chain seq x y z
N GLY A 1 18.08 13.46 19.26
CA GLY A 1 16.65 13.36 19.64
C GLY A 1 16.05 12.13 18.98
N LEU A 2 14.81 11.77 19.30
CA LEU A 2 14.07 10.71 18.59
C LEU A 2 13.33 11.25 17.36
N LEU A 3 13.57 12.50 17.00
CA LEU A 3 12.98 13.21 15.86
C LEU A 3 14.11 13.66 14.93
N HIS A 4 13.91 13.47 13.64
CA HIS A 4 14.80 13.90 12.56
C HIS A 4 13.96 14.48 11.41
N ALA A 5 14.51 15.42 10.65
CA ALA A 5 13.87 15.92 9.44
C ALA A 5 14.68 15.55 8.18
N THR A 6 14.01 15.49 7.03
CA THR A 6 14.68 15.55 5.72
C THR A 6 14.21 16.81 5.00
N VAL A 7 15.06 17.40 4.18
CA VAL A 7 14.79 18.65 3.47
C VAL A 7 15.35 18.58 2.05
N TYR A 8 14.62 19.15 1.10
CA TYR A 8 15.06 19.20 -0.29
C TYR A 8 16.37 19.98 -0.49
N ALA A 9 17.37 19.31 -1.07
CA ALA A 9 18.70 19.84 -1.31
C ALA A 9 18.82 20.71 -2.58
N GLY A 10 17.80 20.70 -3.45
CA GLY A 10 17.88 21.28 -4.80
C GLY A 10 18.39 20.27 -5.82
N ASP A 11 18.05 20.49 -7.09
CA ASP A 11 18.53 19.70 -8.22
C ASP A 11 18.88 20.61 -9.40
N ASP A 12 20.18 20.70 -9.69
CA ASP A 12 20.71 21.46 -10.82
C ASP A 12 20.16 20.98 -12.17
N ARG A 13 19.79 19.70 -12.30
CA ARG A 13 19.24 19.14 -13.55
C ARG A 13 17.85 19.69 -13.87
N THR A 14 17.06 19.97 -12.84
CA THR A 14 15.72 20.54 -12.97
C THR A 14 15.71 22.05 -12.78
N GLY A 15 16.86 22.65 -12.44
CA GLY A 15 16.98 24.09 -12.16
C GLY A 15 16.25 24.51 -10.88
N THR A 16 16.02 23.57 -9.96
CA THR A 16 15.30 23.81 -8.71
C THR A 16 16.31 24.01 -7.57
N GLY A 17 16.15 25.10 -6.82
CA GLY A 17 17.02 25.41 -5.69
C GLY A 17 16.67 24.60 -4.42
N PRO A 18 17.57 24.59 -3.41
CA PRO A 18 17.29 23.99 -2.11
C PRO A 18 16.08 24.64 -1.42
N ASP A 19 15.38 23.87 -0.59
CA ASP A 19 14.34 24.40 0.30
C ASP A 19 14.99 25.07 1.52
N THR A 20 15.45 26.30 1.31
CA THR A 20 16.10 27.10 2.35
C THR A 20 15.17 27.46 3.51
N ALA A 21 13.86 27.59 3.26
CA ALA A 21 12.89 27.93 4.31
C ALA A 21 12.76 26.80 5.33
N SER A 22 12.62 25.56 4.87
CA SER A 22 12.59 24.39 5.76
C SER A 22 13.95 24.17 6.45
N LEU A 23 15.06 24.38 5.74
CA LEU A 23 16.40 24.27 6.30
C LEU A 23 16.60 25.24 7.48
N GLU A 24 16.29 26.52 7.29
CA GLU A 24 16.43 27.56 8.32
C GLU A 24 15.52 27.30 9.52
N LEU A 25 14.29 26.83 9.27
CA LEU A 25 13.33 26.48 10.32
C LEU A 25 13.87 25.37 11.21
N TRP A 26 14.29 24.24 10.64
CA TRP A 26 14.77 23.08 11.41
C TRP A 26 16.08 23.39 12.15
N GLN A 27 16.98 24.17 11.54
CA GLN A 27 18.17 24.68 12.21
C GLN A 27 17.82 25.56 13.41
N GLY A 28 16.87 26.49 13.26
CA GLY A 28 16.41 27.36 14.34
C GLY A 28 15.74 26.60 15.50
N LEU A 29 15.09 25.48 15.20
CA LEU A 29 14.49 24.57 16.20
C LEU A 29 15.50 23.60 16.83
N GLY A 30 16.73 23.51 16.31
CA GLY A 30 17.75 22.57 16.78
C GLY A 30 17.42 21.10 16.47
N VAL A 31 16.60 20.84 15.44
CA VAL A 31 16.24 19.50 15.01
C VAL A 31 17.30 18.97 14.03
N PRO A 32 17.85 17.76 14.23
CA PRO A 32 18.74 17.14 13.26
C PRO A 32 18.06 16.97 11.90
N MET A 33 18.76 17.28 10.83
CA MET A 33 18.22 17.17 9.47
C MET A 33 19.24 16.60 8.49
N GLU A 34 18.74 15.99 7.42
CA GLU A 34 19.50 15.49 6.28
C GLU A 34 18.95 16.12 5.00
N LEU A 35 19.85 16.47 4.07
CA LEU A 35 19.49 17.01 2.77
C LEU A 35 19.36 15.87 1.77
N THR A 36 18.22 15.77 1.08
CA THR A 36 18.01 14.77 0.02
C THR A 36 17.43 15.43 -1.24
N VAL A 37 17.53 14.75 -2.38
CA VAL A 37 17.00 15.25 -3.65
C VAL A 37 15.81 14.40 -4.09
N GLU A 38 16.06 13.13 -4.40
CA GLU A 38 15.02 12.21 -4.89
C GLU A 38 13.95 11.95 -3.83
N ASP A 39 14.35 11.94 -2.55
CA ASP A 39 13.41 11.69 -1.49
C ASP A 39 12.53 12.88 -1.16
N ASN A 40 13.04 14.10 -1.28
CA ASN A 40 12.35 15.32 -0.88
C ASN A 40 11.69 16.12 -2.02
N TRP A 41 11.05 15.43 -2.96
CA TRP A 41 10.25 16.06 -4.02
C TRP A 41 8.95 15.29 -4.21
N TRP A 42 7.81 15.98 -4.08
CA TRP A 42 6.49 15.34 -4.16
C TRP A 42 5.59 15.93 -5.25
N PRO A 43 4.89 15.09 -6.04
CA PRO A 43 5.08 13.64 -6.17
C PRO A 43 6.48 13.31 -6.68
N LYS A 44 6.99 12.11 -6.35
CA LYS A 44 8.34 11.66 -6.72
C LYS A 44 8.63 11.96 -8.19
N SER A 45 9.83 12.45 -8.46
CA SER A 45 10.22 12.93 -9.79
C SER A 45 10.31 11.80 -10.82
N VAL A 46 10.48 10.57 -10.35
CA VAL A 46 10.53 9.35 -11.13
C VAL A 46 9.51 8.38 -10.56
N ASP A 47 8.63 7.84 -11.42
CA ASP A 47 7.72 6.75 -11.04
C ASP A 47 8.47 5.42 -10.95
N ASP A 48 7.91 4.40 -10.30
CA ASP A 48 8.53 3.07 -10.14
C ASP A 48 8.99 2.41 -11.46
N ASP A 49 8.41 2.81 -12.60
CA ASP A 49 8.74 2.34 -13.95
C ASP A 49 9.82 3.18 -14.67
N GLY A 50 10.46 4.13 -13.98
CA GLY A 50 11.52 4.99 -14.53
C GLY A 50 11.02 6.12 -15.43
N GLY A 51 9.71 6.39 -15.45
CA GLY A 51 9.08 7.49 -16.16
C GLY A 51 9.08 8.80 -15.35
N ASP A 52 8.74 9.91 -16.01
CA ASP A 52 8.50 11.17 -15.30
C ASP A 52 7.32 11.02 -14.33
N GLY A 53 7.45 11.63 -13.15
CA GLY A 53 6.39 11.68 -12.13
C GLY A 53 5.02 12.12 -12.66
N PRO A 54 3.92 11.92 -11.91
CA PRO A 54 2.58 12.24 -12.36
C PRO A 54 2.40 13.72 -12.73
N VAL A 55 1.62 13.98 -13.78
CA VAL A 55 1.23 15.33 -14.21
C VAL A 55 0.38 16.00 -13.13
N GLY A 56 0.79 17.17 -12.66
CA GLY A 56 0.06 17.90 -11.62
C GLY A 56 0.91 18.85 -10.79
N PRO A 57 0.33 19.46 -9.75
CA PRO A 57 1.07 20.22 -8.74
C PRO A 57 2.16 19.37 -8.09
N CYS A 58 3.33 19.95 -7.91
CA CYS A 58 4.49 19.32 -7.28
C CYS A 58 5.42 20.36 -6.66
N GLY A 59 6.39 19.90 -5.90
CA GLY A 59 7.43 20.76 -5.36
C GLY A 59 8.34 20.07 -4.36
N PRO A 60 9.29 20.83 -3.79
CA PRO A 60 10.12 20.34 -2.71
C PRO A 60 9.26 20.07 -1.47
N ASP A 61 9.71 19.12 -0.67
CA ASP A 61 9.08 18.84 0.60
C ASP A 61 10.09 18.74 1.75
N SER A 62 9.55 18.64 2.96
CA SER A 62 10.29 18.32 4.16
C SER A 62 9.51 17.31 4.98
N GLU A 63 10.15 16.20 5.32
CA GLU A 63 9.52 15.09 6.02
C GLU A 63 10.03 14.98 7.46
N ILE A 64 9.14 14.58 8.36
CA ILE A 64 9.42 14.36 9.78
C ILE A 64 9.49 12.86 10.05
N PHE A 65 10.61 12.43 10.62
CA PHE A 65 10.90 11.06 11.00
C PHE A 65 10.97 10.90 12.51
N PHE A 66 10.50 9.76 12.99
CA PHE A 66 10.64 9.33 14.37
C PHE A 66 11.41 8.02 14.48
N TRP A 67 12.26 7.94 15.51
CA TRP A 67 13.02 6.74 15.79
C TRP A 67 12.14 5.68 16.45
N SER A 68 12.03 4.51 15.81
CA SER A 68 11.29 3.34 16.30
C SER A 68 12.20 2.21 16.83
N GLY A 69 13.51 2.38 16.74
CA GLY A 69 14.49 1.37 17.16
C GLY A 69 14.74 1.36 18.67
N ASP A 70 15.38 0.29 19.14
CA ASP A 70 15.88 0.21 20.51
C ASP A 70 17.10 1.10 20.71
N GLY A 71 17.12 1.84 21.83
CA GLY A 71 18.22 2.73 22.19
C GLY A 71 18.26 4.03 21.36
N PRO A 72 19.31 4.86 21.54
CA PRO A 72 19.45 6.10 20.77
C PRO A 72 19.86 5.83 19.31
N PRO A 73 19.36 6.62 18.34
CA PRO A 73 19.75 6.47 16.94
C PRO A 73 21.24 6.78 16.74
N GLN A 74 21.87 6.02 15.84
CA GLN A 74 23.28 6.18 15.43
C GLN A 74 23.43 6.50 13.93
N SER A 75 22.30 6.71 13.24
CA SER A 75 22.20 6.89 11.79
C SER A 75 21.10 7.92 11.46
N THR A 76 20.96 8.26 10.18
CA THR A 76 19.96 9.19 9.66
C THR A 76 18.84 8.44 8.91
N PRO A 77 17.72 9.09 8.57
CA PRO A 77 16.59 8.45 7.91
C PRO A 77 16.92 7.68 6.62
N THR A 78 17.79 8.21 5.77
CA THR A 78 18.14 7.56 4.48
C THR A 78 18.99 6.29 4.64
N ARG A 79 19.44 5.97 5.85
CA ARG A 79 20.41 4.90 6.14
C ARG A 79 19.91 3.86 7.12
N ASP A 80 18.73 4.03 7.70
CA ASP A 80 18.20 3.13 8.73
C ASP A 80 16.67 3.17 8.76
N ASP A 81 16.05 2.07 8.32
CA ASP A 81 14.59 1.90 8.23
C ASP A 81 13.85 2.01 9.58
N ARG A 82 14.58 2.03 10.71
CA ARG A 82 14.01 2.29 12.03
C ARG A 82 13.62 3.75 12.20
N TRP A 83 14.08 4.65 11.35
CA TRP A 83 13.49 5.98 11.20
C TRP A 83 12.21 5.87 10.38
N VAL A 84 11.07 6.01 11.07
CA VAL A 84 9.76 5.94 10.44
C VAL A 84 9.33 7.35 10.06
N GLU A 85 9.11 7.59 8.78
CA GLU A 85 8.48 8.81 8.27
C GLU A 85 7.04 8.91 8.80
N VAL A 86 6.67 10.02 9.41
CA VAL A 86 5.34 10.20 10.01
C VAL A 86 4.54 11.30 9.31
N TRP A 87 5.22 12.35 8.83
CA TRP A 87 4.55 13.53 8.31
C TRP A 87 5.38 14.19 7.21
N ASN A 88 4.83 14.27 6.01
CA ASN A 88 5.39 15.02 4.88
C ASN A 88 4.74 16.41 4.76
N HIS A 89 5.54 17.45 4.56
CA HIS A 89 5.12 18.83 4.28
C HIS A 89 5.64 19.28 2.91
N VAL A 90 4.77 19.24 1.91
CA VAL A 90 5.07 19.59 0.53
C VAL A 90 4.80 21.06 0.29
N THR A 91 5.82 21.78 -0.16
CA THR A 91 5.67 23.16 -0.65
C THR A 91 5.38 23.10 -2.15
N MET A 92 4.10 23.14 -2.51
CA MET A 92 3.64 23.13 -3.89
C MET A 92 4.09 24.41 -4.59
N THR A 93 5.07 24.28 -5.48
CA THR A 93 5.74 25.40 -6.17
C THR A 93 5.65 25.32 -7.68
N HIS A 94 5.48 24.12 -8.23
CA HIS A 94 5.49 23.87 -9.68
C HIS A 94 4.28 23.03 -10.09
N ARG A 95 3.97 23.07 -11.38
CA ARG A 95 3.13 22.10 -12.05
C ARG A 95 3.99 21.33 -13.04
N ARG A 96 4.01 20.01 -12.92
CA ARG A 96 4.60 19.11 -13.92
C ARG A 96 3.61 18.93 -15.07
N HIS A 97 4.10 19.09 -16.29
CA HIS A 97 3.36 18.84 -17.53
C HIS A 97 3.67 17.44 -18.10
N GLY A 98 2.90 17.00 -19.09
CA GLY A 98 3.06 15.66 -19.69
C GLY A 98 4.35 15.45 -20.48
N ASP A 99 5.12 16.51 -20.71
CA ASP A 99 6.47 16.48 -21.29
C ASP A 99 7.58 16.55 -20.22
N GLY A 100 7.20 16.40 -18.94
CA GLY A 100 8.12 16.47 -17.80
C GLY A 100 8.48 17.88 -17.35
N SER A 101 8.11 18.92 -18.11
CA SER A 101 8.46 20.30 -17.78
C SER A 101 7.81 20.79 -16.48
N LEU A 102 8.56 21.56 -15.70
CA LEU A 102 8.13 22.15 -14.44
C LEU A 102 7.81 23.64 -14.64
N VAL A 103 6.54 24.01 -14.52
CA VAL A 103 6.08 25.40 -14.66
C VAL A 103 5.74 25.95 -13.27
N PRO A 104 6.31 27.09 -12.84
CA PRO A 104 5.99 27.68 -11.55
C PRO A 104 4.48 27.95 -11.37
N LEU A 105 3.95 27.62 -10.19
CA LEU A 105 2.57 27.92 -9.84
C LEU A 105 2.39 29.43 -9.59
N PRO A 106 1.26 30.03 -10.00
CA PRO A 106 0.96 31.44 -9.72
C PRO A 106 0.91 31.76 -8.22
N GLN A 107 0.52 30.77 -7.41
CA GLN A 107 0.45 30.84 -5.96
C GLN A 107 1.10 29.59 -5.36
N ARG A 108 2.00 29.79 -4.40
CA ARG A 108 2.59 28.70 -3.61
C ARG A 108 1.60 28.25 -2.55
N ASN A 109 1.48 26.94 -2.36
CA ASN A 109 0.58 26.36 -1.36
C ASN A 109 1.35 25.30 -0.56
N VAL A 110 0.74 24.89 0.55
CA VAL A 110 1.25 23.78 1.37
C VAL A 110 0.27 22.63 1.27
N ASP A 111 0.79 21.44 1.02
CA ASP A 111 0.08 20.17 1.14
C ASP A 111 0.82 19.31 2.17
N THR A 112 0.11 18.70 3.11
CA THR A 112 0.77 17.87 4.13
C THR A 112 0.06 16.55 4.27
N GLY A 113 0.82 15.46 4.37
CA GLY A 113 0.31 14.12 4.60
C GLY A 113 0.89 13.53 5.87
N LEU A 114 0.04 13.13 6.81
CA LEU A 114 0.44 12.41 8.02
C LEU A 114 -0.14 11.00 8.02
N GLY A 115 0.71 10.01 8.28
CA GLY A 115 0.25 8.63 8.46
C GLY A 115 -0.39 8.45 9.83
N LEU A 116 -1.72 8.42 9.89
CA LEU A 116 -2.47 8.29 11.15
C LEU A 116 -2.03 7.06 11.95
N GLU A 117 -1.91 5.90 11.30
CA GLU A 117 -1.51 4.65 11.97
C GLU A 117 -0.04 4.68 12.40
N ARG A 118 0.84 5.37 11.66
CA ARG A 118 2.25 5.54 12.07
C ARG A 118 2.34 6.43 13.31
N LEU A 119 1.60 7.55 13.34
CA LEU A 119 1.51 8.41 14.52
C LEU A 119 0.88 7.65 15.71
N ALA A 120 -0.19 6.90 15.48
CA ALA A 120 -0.84 6.11 16.52
C ALA A 120 0.12 5.07 17.12
N ALA A 121 0.91 4.38 16.29
CA ALA A 121 1.91 3.43 16.78
C ALA A 121 2.90 4.09 17.72
N LEU A 122 3.41 5.27 17.35
CA LEU A 122 4.34 6.03 18.20
C LEU A 122 3.70 6.49 19.50
N LEU A 123 2.50 7.09 19.44
CA LEU A 123 1.80 7.60 20.64
C LEU A 123 1.39 6.47 21.60
N GLN A 124 1.09 5.28 21.07
CA GLN A 124 0.72 4.10 21.85
C GLN A 124 1.93 3.26 22.28
N GLY A 125 3.16 3.64 21.89
CA GLY A 125 4.37 2.88 22.17
C GLY A 125 4.37 1.48 21.54
N LYS A 126 3.76 1.34 20.36
CA LYS A 126 3.65 0.07 19.63
C LYS A 126 4.80 -0.07 18.63
N PRO A 127 5.37 -1.29 18.49
CA PRO A 127 6.48 -1.53 17.56
C PRO A 127 6.03 -1.63 16.09
N SER A 128 4.72 -1.54 15.83
CA SER A 128 4.16 -1.69 14.49
C SER A 128 2.78 -1.04 14.42
N VAL A 129 2.43 -0.50 13.25
CA VAL A 129 1.07 -0.04 12.93
C VAL A 129 0.03 -1.14 13.18
N PHE A 130 0.38 -2.40 12.89
CA PHE A 130 -0.51 -3.55 13.08
C PHE A 130 -0.73 -3.94 14.54
N ALA A 131 -0.01 -3.33 15.49
CA ALA A 131 -0.21 -3.52 16.92
C ALA A 131 -1.01 -2.37 17.57
N CYS A 132 -1.46 -1.40 16.77
CA CYS A 132 -2.34 -0.32 17.20
C CYS A 132 -3.77 -0.81 17.35
N ASP A 133 -4.51 -0.11 18.20
CA ASP A 133 -5.94 -0.30 18.47
C ASP A 133 -6.83 -0.39 17.21
N VAL A 134 -6.54 0.38 16.17
CA VAL A 134 -7.27 0.32 14.88
C VAL A 134 -7.23 -1.06 14.22
N PHE A 135 -6.21 -1.88 14.52
CA PHE A 135 -6.10 -3.25 14.03
C PHE A 135 -6.56 -4.30 15.05
N ASP A 136 -6.93 -3.93 16.28
CA ASP A 136 -7.35 -4.87 17.32
C ASP A 136 -8.53 -5.76 16.91
N PRO A 137 -9.59 -5.24 16.24
CA PRO A 137 -10.67 -6.10 15.74
C PRO A 137 -10.18 -7.16 14.77
N TRP A 138 -9.26 -6.82 13.86
CA TRP A 138 -8.67 -7.74 12.89
C TRP A 138 -7.83 -8.81 13.59
N ARG A 139 -6.98 -8.41 14.55
CA ARG A 139 -6.16 -9.34 15.34
C ARG A 139 -6.96 -10.27 16.23
N ARG A 140 -8.17 -9.88 16.66
CA ARG A 140 -9.02 -10.69 17.52
C ARG A 140 -9.95 -11.61 16.75
N LEU A 141 -10.47 -11.15 15.61
CA LEU A 141 -11.57 -11.83 14.90
C LEU A 141 -11.10 -12.70 13.72
N VAL A 142 -9.93 -12.42 13.12
CA VAL A 142 -9.39 -13.25 12.04
C VAL A 142 -8.76 -14.55 12.54
N PRO A 143 -7.88 -14.56 13.58
CA PRO A 143 -7.20 -15.78 14.03
C PRO A 143 -8.11 -16.96 14.42
N PRO A 144 -9.29 -16.76 15.04
CA PRO A 144 -10.22 -17.85 15.32
C PRO A 144 -10.78 -18.55 14.07
N LEU A 145 -10.83 -17.84 12.93
CA LEU A 145 -11.25 -18.41 11.64
C LEU A 145 -10.08 -19.04 10.91
N TRP A 146 -8.93 -18.37 10.91
CA TRP A 146 -7.70 -18.82 10.29
C TRP A 146 -6.51 -18.58 11.23
N PRO A 147 -5.86 -19.63 11.77
CA PRO A 147 -4.69 -19.45 12.63
C PRO A 147 -3.47 -19.07 11.79
N LEU A 148 -3.35 -17.77 11.49
CA LEU A 148 -2.29 -17.20 10.65
C LEU A 148 -1.09 -16.77 11.50
N GLU A 149 0.11 -17.00 10.96
CA GLU A 149 1.34 -16.39 11.46
C GLU A 149 1.35 -14.88 11.20
N GLU A 150 2.13 -14.13 11.98
CA GLU A 150 2.11 -12.66 11.98
C GLU A 150 2.29 -12.01 10.59
N PRO A 151 3.18 -12.47 9.68
CA PRO A 151 3.27 -11.90 8.32
C PRO A 151 1.98 -12.08 7.50
N ASP A 152 1.37 -13.26 7.56
CA ASP A 152 0.13 -13.57 6.84
C ASP A 152 -1.05 -12.82 7.45
N LEU A 153 -1.11 -12.70 8.78
CA LEU A 153 -2.15 -11.92 9.48
C LEU A 153 -2.09 -10.43 9.10
N ARG A 154 -0.89 -9.84 9.01
CA ARG A 154 -0.70 -8.45 8.57
C ARG A 154 -1.18 -8.25 7.14
N LEU A 155 -0.76 -9.14 6.23
CA LEU A 155 -1.20 -9.10 4.82
C LEU A 155 -2.72 -9.21 4.70
N VAL A 156 -3.33 -10.19 5.38
CA VAL A 156 -4.78 -10.40 5.35
C VAL A 156 -5.52 -9.18 5.92
N SER A 157 -5.07 -8.66 7.06
CA SER A 157 -5.70 -7.51 7.72
C SER A 157 -5.62 -6.25 6.84
N ASP A 158 -4.45 -5.96 6.29
CA ASP A 158 -4.22 -4.82 5.40
C ASP A 158 -5.08 -4.90 4.12
N HIS A 159 -5.03 -6.04 3.43
CA HIS A 159 -5.70 -6.19 2.14
C HIS A 159 -7.21 -6.31 2.28
N LEU A 160 -7.74 -6.96 3.32
CA LEU A 160 -9.18 -7.00 3.57
C LEU A 160 -9.70 -5.65 4.03
N ARG A 161 -9.01 -4.93 4.93
CA ARG A 161 -9.38 -3.57 5.32
C ARG A 161 -9.42 -2.64 4.09
N SER A 162 -8.39 -2.71 3.24
CA SER A 162 -8.35 -1.98 1.96
C SER A 162 -9.50 -2.37 1.03
N ALA A 163 -9.79 -3.66 0.89
CA ALA A 163 -10.90 -4.14 0.06
C ALA A 163 -12.26 -3.65 0.58
N VAL A 164 -12.47 -3.63 1.89
CA VAL A 164 -13.70 -3.10 2.51
C VAL A 164 -13.87 -1.62 2.18
N VAL A 165 -12.83 -0.80 2.35
CA VAL A 165 -12.87 0.64 2.04
C VAL A 165 -13.16 0.87 0.56
N VAL A 166 -12.42 0.21 -0.32
CA VAL A 166 -12.59 0.37 -1.78
C VAL A 166 -13.98 -0.09 -2.25
N LEU A 167 -14.54 -1.14 -1.64
CA LEU A 167 -15.91 -1.58 -1.88
C LEU A 167 -16.96 -0.58 -1.36
N GLY A 168 -16.70 0.02 -0.19
CA GLY A 168 -17.51 1.09 0.41
C GLY A 168 -17.62 2.31 -0.49
N ASP A 169 -16.53 2.67 -1.19
CA ASP A 169 -16.50 3.76 -2.18
C ASP A 169 -17.12 3.39 -3.55
N GLY A 170 -17.74 2.20 -3.65
CA GLY A 170 -18.50 1.79 -4.83
C GLY A 170 -17.68 1.07 -5.91
N VAL A 171 -16.37 0.89 -5.74
CA VAL A 171 -15.57 0.09 -6.67
C VAL A 171 -15.99 -1.37 -6.59
N ARG A 172 -15.95 -2.11 -7.70
CA ARG A 172 -16.29 -3.53 -7.76
C ARG A 172 -15.20 -4.32 -8.50
N PRO A 173 -14.96 -5.59 -8.15
CA PRO A 173 -13.96 -6.41 -8.83
C PRO A 173 -14.22 -6.49 -10.35
N SER A 174 -13.19 -6.18 -11.16
CA SER A 174 -13.28 -6.13 -12.63
C SER A 174 -11.95 -6.52 -13.30
N ASN A 175 -11.95 -6.71 -14.62
CA ASN A 175 -10.74 -7.11 -15.36
C ASN A 175 -9.78 -5.93 -15.63
N THR A 176 -10.19 -4.69 -15.36
CA THR A 176 -9.43 -3.48 -15.75
C THR A 176 -9.49 -2.38 -14.69
N GLY A 177 -8.50 -1.48 -14.71
CA GLY A 177 -8.46 -0.31 -13.85
C GLY A 177 -8.57 -0.62 -12.35
N ARG A 178 -9.30 0.21 -11.60
CA ARG A 178 -9.44 0.10 -10.13
C ARG A 178 -10.05 -1.24 -9.68
N GLY A 179 -11.00 -1.77 -10.45
CA GLY A 179 -11.62 -3.05 -10.14
C GLY A 179 -10.68 -4.24 -10.29
N TYR A 180 -9.67 -4.13 -11.16
CA TYR A 180 -8.62 -5.15 -11.29
C TYR A 180 -7.67 -5.15 -10.09
N VAL A 181 -7.31 -3.97 -9.59
CA VAL A 181 -6.50 -3.85 -8.36
C VAL A 181 -7.23 -4.47 -7.17
N LEU A 182 -8.51 -4.11 -6.96
CA LEU A 182 -9.34 -4.69 -5.90
C LEU A 182 -9.40 -6.22 -6.00
N ARG A 183 -9.64 -6.74 -7.20
CA ARG A 183 -9.65 -8.18 -7.44
C ARG A 183 -8.34 -8.84 -7.05
N ARG A 184 -7.19 -8.26 -7.44
CA ARG A 184 -5.86 -8.79 -7.14
C ARG A 184 -5.63 -8.85 -5.64
N LEU A 185 -6.01 -7.80 -4.89
CA LEU A 185 -5.93 -7.77 -3.43
C LEU A 185 -6.74 -8.91 -2.80
N VAL A 186 -8.02 -9.03 -3.16
CA VAL A 186 -8.92 -10.07 -2.63
C VAL A 186 -8.40 -11.48 -2.94
N ARG A 187 -7.91 -11.72 -4.17
CA ARG A 187 -7.38 -13.03 -4.54
C ARG A 187 -6.07 -13.37 -3.82
N ARG A 188 -5.22 -12.38 -3.56
CA ARG A 188 -4.00 -12.57 -2.76
C ARG A 188 -4.34 -12.99 -1.32
N VAL A 189 -5.36 -12.37 -0.72
CA VAL A 189 -5.90 -12.80 0.58
C VAL A 189 -6.40 -14.25 0.51
N LEU A 190 -7.25 -14.57 -0.46
CA LEU A 190 -7.80 -15.93 -0.60
C LEU A 190 -6.72 -17.00 -0.75
N THR A 191 -5.64 -16.72 -1.49
CA THR A 191 -4.50 -17.66 -1.62
C THR A 191 -3.87 -17.96 -0.25
N VAL A 192 -3.69 -16.95 0.60
CA VAL A 192 -3.14 -17.14 1.96
C VAL A 192 -4.13 -17.90 2.84
N LEU A 193 -5.41 -17.49 2.85
CA LEU A 193 -6.43 -18.10 3.69
C LEU A 193 -6.69 -19.57 3.33
N TRP A 194 -6.76 -19.91 2.04
CA TRP A 194 -6.98 -21.28 1.59
C TRP A 194 -5.78 -22.19 1.77
N ARG A 195 -4.56 -21.64 1.81
CA ARG A 195 -3.37 -22.40 2.22
C ARG A 195 -3.48 -22.84 3.68
N GLN A 196 -4.16 -22.04 4.51
CA GLN A 196 -4.41 -22.35 5.91
C GLN A 196 -5.63 -23.26 6.11
N ASP A 197 -6.80 -22.87 5.60
CA ASP A 197 -8.03 -23.65 5.64
C ASP A 197 -8.94 -23.26 4.47
N ALA A 198 -9.00 -24.13 3.45
CA ALA A 198 -9.82 -23.94 2.26
C ALA A 198 -11.33 -24.22 2.49
N SER A 199 -11.72 -24.76 3.64
CA SER A 199 -13.13 -24.99 3.97
C SER A 199 -13.86 -23.74 4.45
N ARG A 200 -13.09 -22.72 4.86
CA ARG A 200 -13.58 -21.41 5.32
C ARG A 200 -13.76 -20.44 4.17
N SER A 201 -14.67 -19.49 4.38
CA SER A 201 -15.05 -18.50 3.39
C SER A 201 -14.91 -17.07 3.93
N LEU A 202 -14.70 -16.10 3.06
CA LEU A 202 -14.82 -14.68 3.40
C LEU A 202 -16.24 -14.34 3.88
N GLY A 203 -17.24 -15.15 3.54
CA GLY A 203 -18.58 -15.06 4.12
C GLY A 203 -18.65 -15.38 5.62
N ASP A 204 -17.63 -16.04 6.19
CA ASP A 204 -17.54 -16.34 7.63
C ASP A 204 -17.01 -15.14 8.44
N LEU A 205 -16.53 -14.08 7.78
CA LEU A 205 -16.05 -12.88 8.45
C LEU A 205 -17.19 -12.21 9.24
N PRO A 206 -16.97 -11.83 10.51
CA PRO A 206 -18.00 -11.14 11.28
C PRO A 206 -18.40 -9.81 10.66
N GLU A 207 -19.70 -9.54 10.55
CA GLU A 207 -20.20 -8.25 10.05
C GLU A 207 -19.66 -7.06 10.83
N ASP A 208 -19.46 -7.20 12.14
CA ASP A 208 -18.94 -6.14 13.00
C ASP A 208 -17.50 -5.75 12.63
N LEU A 209 -16.68 -6.67 12.08
CA LEU A 209 -15.33 -6.37 11.62
C LEU A 209 -15.36 -5.46 10.39
N VAL A 210 -16.27 -5.75 9.46
CA VAL A 210 -16.50 -4.95 8.26
C VAL A 210 -17.10 -3.60 8.66
N ARG A 211 -18.10 -3.59 9.56
CA ARG A 211 -18.71 -2.37 10.09
C ARG A 211 -17.70 -1.46 10.75
N HIS A 212 -16.82 -2.01 11.60
CA HIS A 212 -15.76 -1.23 12.25
C HIS A 212 -14.90 -0.45 11.24
N THR A 213 -14.54 -1.10 10.12
CA THR A 213 -13.78 -0.44 9.07
C THR A 213 -14.61 0.63 8.36
N LEU A 214 -15.84 0.33 7.96
CA LEU A 214 -16.72 1.29 7.27
C LEU A 214 -17.00 2.53 8.12
N ASP A 215 -17.28 2.34 9.42
CA ASP A 215 -17.54 3.43 10.37
C ASP A 215 -16.31 4.34 10.52
N HIS A 216 -15.11 3.75 10.58
CA HIS A 216 -13.85 4.49 10.67
C HIS A 216 -13.61 5.40 9.45
N PHE A 217 -14.04 4.98 8.27
CA PHE A 217 -13.94 5.75 7.03
C PHE A 217 -15.22 6.54 6.68
N HIS A 218 -16.21 6.57 7.58
CA HIS A 218 -17.49 7.26 7.39
C HIS A 218 -18.26 6.84 6.14
N GLN A 219 -18.23 5.54 5.80
CA GLN A 219 -18.85 4.99 4.60
C GLN A 219 -20.26 4.46 4.91
N ASP A 220 -21.28 5.05 4.29
CA ASP A 220 -22.69 4.64 4.45
C ASP A 220 -23.05 3.47 3.53
N VAL A 221 -22.42 2.32 3.77
CA VAL A 221 -22.70 1.06 3.06
C VAL A 221 -23.00 -0.03 4.08
N ARG A 222 -23.97 -0.90 3.78
CA ARG A 222 -24.28 -2.01 4.67
C ARG A 222 -23.15 -3.05 4.65
N PRO A 223 -22.63 -3.50 5.80
CA PRO A 223 -21.57 -4.52 5.86
C PRO A 223 -21.89 -5.78 5.05
N GLY A 224 -23.14 -6.24 5.07
CA GLY A 224 -23.59 -7.41 4.29
C GLY A 224 -23.48 -7.24 2.77
N ASP A 225 -23.53 -6.02 2.23
CA ASP A 225 -23.34 -5.76 0.80
C ASP A 225 -21.86 -5.89 0.39
N VAL A 226 -20.95 -5.48 1.28
CA VAL A 226 -19.50 -5.67 1.13
C VAL A 226 -19.15 -7.16 1.20
N LEU A 227 -19.62 -7.86 2.24
CA LEU A 227 -19.41 -9.30 2.40
C LEU A 227 -19.92 -10.11 1.22
N ARG A 228 -21.12 -9.78 0.71
CA ARG A 228 -21.67 -10.44 -0.48
C ARG A 228 -20.77 -10.26 -1.70
N THR A 229 -20.20 -9.08 -1.89
CA THR A 229 -19.27 -8.82 -3.01
C THR A 229 -17.96 -9.59 -2.87
N LEU A 230 -17.41 -9.68 -1.66
CA LEU A 230 -16.23 -10.50 -1.37
C LEU A 230 -16.49 -11.99 -1.64
N LEU A 231 -17.63 -12.50 -1.17
CA LEU A 231 -18.05 -13.89 -1.38
C LEU A 231 -18.29 -14.21 -2.86
N ASP A 232 -18.84 -13.28 -3.63
CA ASP A 232 -19.02 -13.46 -5.08
C ASP A 232 -17.68 -13.54 -5.81
N GLU A 233 -16.70 -12.72 -5.43
CA GLU A 233 -15.34 -12.81 -5.99
C GLU A 233 -14.62 -14.08 -5.55
N GLU A 234 -14.77 -14.51 -4.30
CA GLU A 234 -14.26 -15.80 -3.81
C GLU A 234 -14.79 -16.96 -4.64
N ARG A 235 -16.11 -17.04 -4.86
CA ARG A 235 -16.73 -18.07 -5.70
C ARG A 235 -16.23 -18.03 -7.13
N ARG A 236 -16.02 -16.84 -7.70
CA ARG A 236 -15.45 -16.67 -9.05
C ARG A 236 -14.01 -17.18 -9.10
N PHE A 237 -13.23 -16.88 -8.07
CA PHE A 237 -11.84 -17.31 -7.97
C PHE A 237 -11.74 -18.83 -7.80
N GLY A 238 -12.56 -19.43 -6.95
CA GLY A 238 -12.64 -20.90 -6.80
C GLY A 238 -12.94 -21.60 -8.13
N ARG A 239 -13.95 -21.13 -8.89
CA ARG A 239 -14.23 -21.67 -10.23
C ARG A 239 -13.05 -21.51 -11.21
N LEU A 240 -12.30 -20.41 -11.11
CA LEU A 240 -11.11 -20.20 -11.92
C LEU A 240 -10.00 -21.19 -11.52
N LEU A 241 -9.81 -21.44 -10.22
CA LEU A 241 -8.86 -22.43 -9.72
C LEU A 241 -9.20 -23.84 -10.18
N ASP A 242 -10.45 -24.27 -10.05
CA ASP A 242 -10.88 -25.60 -10.47
C ASP A 242 -10.63 -25.84 -11.96
N ARG A 243 -11.00 -24.84 -12.78
CA ARG A 243 -10.68 -24.85 -14.21
C ARG A 243 -9.17 -24.87 -14.44
N GLY A 244 -8.43 -24.04 -13.72
CA GLY A 244 -6.98 -23.92 -13.83
C GLY A 244 -6.26 -25.23 -13.52
N ARG A 245 -6.64 -25.91 -12.43
CA ARG A 245 -6.13 -27.25 -12.09
C ARG A 245 -6.41 -28.25 -13.20
N GLY A 246 -7.61 -28.25 -13.77
CA GLY A 246 -7.95 -29.11 -14.91
C GLY A 246 -7.14 -28.82 -16.18
N VAL A 247 -6.82 -27.55 -16.43
CA VAL A 247 -5.95 -27.15 -17.55
C VAL A 247 -4.50 -27.57 -17.30
N LEU A 248 -3.96 -27.25 -16.12
CA LEU A 248 -2.57 -27.54 -15.74
C LEU A 248 -2.30 -29.04 -15.56
N ALA A 249 -3.35 -29.85 -15.34
CA ALA A 249 -3.22 -31.30 -15.32
C ALA A 249 -2.80 -31.91 -16.68
N ARG A 250 -2.94 -31.17 -17.79
CA ARG A 250 -2.60 -31.65 -19.14
C ARG A 250 -1.09 -31.90 -19.28
N PRO A 251 -0.65 -32.95 -20.01
CA PRO A 251 0.77 -33.30 -20.13
C PRO A 251 1.69 -32.15 -20.55
N ARG A 252 1.19 -31.22 -21.38
CA ARG A 252 1.91 -30.01 -21.83
C ARG A 252 2.42 -29.14 -20.66
N PHE A 253 1.69 -29.08 -19.55
CA PHE A 253 1.97 -28.15 -18.45
C PHE A 253 2.57 -28.81 -17.20
N GLN A 254 2.93 -30.11 -17.30
CA GLN A 254 3.54 -30.85 -16.20
C GLN A 254 5.06 -30.60 -16.10
N GLY A 255 5.72 -30.20 -17.18
CA GLY A 255 7.14 -29.81 -17.20
C GLY A 255 7.37 -28.31 -16.94
N PRO A 256 8.61 -27.81 -16.97
CA PRO A 256 8.89 -26.38 -16.89
C PRO A 256 8.08 -25.60 -17.93
N LEU A 257 7.42 -24.52 -17.49
CA LEU A 257 6.59 -23.70 -18.37
C LEU A 257 7.46 -22.66 -19.06
N THR A 258 7.25 -22.50 -20.35
CA THR A 258 7.85 -21.43 -21.14
C THR A 258 7.04 -20.13 -20.99
N GLU A 259 7.61 -19.00 -21.39
CA GLU A 259 6.84 -17.73 -21.48
C GLU A 259 5.64 -17.86 -22.43
N GLU A 260 5.76 -18.66 -23.49
CA GLU A 260 4.63 -18.94 -24.41
C GLU A 260 3.50 -19.70 -23.70
N ASP A 261 3.83 -20.65 -22.82
CA ASP A 261 2.82 -21.35 -22.03
C ASP A 261 2.12 -20.41 -21.05
N PHE A 262 2.86 -19.51 -20.39
CA PHE A 262 2.26 -18.50 -19.52
C PHE A 262 1.35 -17.54 -20.30
N HIS A 263 1.77 -17.10 -21.49
CA HIS A 263 0.94 -16.28 -22.38
C HIS A 263 -0.33 -17.02 -22.80
N TYR A 264 -0.21 -18.28 -23.22
CA TYR A 264 -1.35 -19.11 -23.60
C TYR A 264 -2.33 -19.33 -22.44
N LEU A 265 -1.82 -19.64 -21.24
CA LEU A 265 -2.63 -19.85 -20.03
C LEU A 265 -3.36 -18.55 -19.62
N HIS A 266 -2.71 -17.40 -19.78
CA HIS A 266 -3.31 -16.10 -19.54
C HIS A 266 -4.41 -15.79 -20.58
N ASP A 267 -4.09 -15.82 -21.87
CA ASP A 267 -4.99 -15.33 -22.92
C ASP A 267 -6.15 -16.29 -23.20
N THR A 268 -5.89 -17.60 -23.14
CA THR A 268 -6.91 -18.61 -23.46
C THR A 268 -7.74 -19.01 -22.24
N HIS A 269 -7.10 -19.10 -21.07
CA HIS A 269 -7.74 -19.65 -19.86
C HIS A 269 -7.93 -18.62 -18.75
N GLY A 270 -7.43 -17.39 -18.91
CA GLY A 270 -7.54 -16.33 -17.91
C GLY A 270 -6.72 -16.60 -16.65
N LEU A 271 -5.68 -17.45 -16.74
CA LEU A 271 -4.84 -17.86 -15.62
C LEU A 271 -3.59 -16.98 -15.57
N PRO A 272 -3.52 -15.98 -14.67
CA PRO A 272 -2.34 -15.14 -14.55
C PRO A 272 -1.14 -15.95 -14.04
N ARG A 273 0.07 -15.50 -14.39
CA ARG A 273 1.34 -16.17 -14.06
C ARG A 273 1.43 -16.53 -12.58
N ASP A 274 1.16 -15.60 -11.68
CA ASP A 274 1.24 -15.81 -10.23
C ASP A 274 0.33 -16.95 -9.76
N LEU A 275 -0.87 -17.04 -10.36
CA LEU A 275 -1.83 -18.09 -10.07
C LEU A 275 -1.30 -19.45 -10.55
N VAL A 276 -0.77 -19.50 -11.78
CA VAL A 276 -0.19 -20.72 -12.34
C VAL A 276 0.96 -21.21 -11.46
N THR A 277 1.85 -20.31 -11.06
CA THR A 277 2.97 -20.65 -10.16
C THR A 277 2.47 -21.15 -8.81
N SER A 278 1.41 -20.55 -8.24
CA SER A 278 0.86 -20.97 -6.94
C SER A 278 0.14 -22.33 -6.97
N LEU A 279 -0.38 -22.76 -8.13
CA LEU A 279 -1.12 -24.01 -8.28
C LEU A 279 -0.24 -25.21 -8.58
N ARG A 280 1.01 -24.96 -8.96
CA ARG A 280 1.99 -26.01 -9.26
C ARG A 280 2.79 -26.30 -7.99
N PRO A 281 3.09 -27.58 -7.72
CA PRO A 281 3.91 -27.97 -6.58
C PRO A 281 5.34 -27.45 -6.67
#